data_AF-D5Q5M4-F1
#
_entry.id   AF-D5Q5M4-F1
#
_cell.length_a   1.000
_cell.length_b   1.000
_cell.length_c   1.000
_cell.angle_alpha   90.00
_cell.angle_beta   90.00
_cell.angle_gamma   90.00
#
_symmetry.space_group_name_H-M   'P 1'
#
loop_
_entity.id
_entity.type
_entity.pdbx_description
1 polymer ?
#
loop_
_entity_poly.entity_id
_entity_poly.type
_entity_poly.pdbx_seq_one_letter_code
_entity_poly.pdbx_strand_id
1 'polypeptide(L)'
;MCNEISLLDILGTEANYVLDEVELKVQVGKLYEQLNKILTPREREIVQLRYGLTPYGYKTQREIAQKLDISRSYVSRIEKKALKKLEKELVQES
;
A
#
# COMPACT_ATOMS: atom_id res chain seq x y z
N MET A 1 -2.57 -17.04 -16.14
CA MET A 1 -3.23 -16.63 -14.87
C MET A 1 -2.22 -15.87 -14.03
N CYS A 2 -2.17 -14.55 -14.15
CA CYS A 2 -1.46 -13.72 -13.19
C CYS A 2 -2.51 -13.23 -12.19
N ASN A 3 -2.56 -13.83 -11.00
CA ASN A 3 -3.28 -13.22 -9.89
C ASN A 3 -2.53 -11.93 -9.53
N GLU A 4 -3.00 -10.81 -10.05
CA GLU A 4 -2.74 -9.50 -9.46
C GLU A 4 -3.54 -9.45 -8.17
N ILE A 5 -2.86 -9.66 -7.04
CA ILE A 5 -3.43 -9.31 -5.74
C ILE A 5 -3.42 -7.78 -5.70
N SER A 6 -4.60 -7.17 -5.77
CA SER A 6 -4.77 -5.73 -5.66
C SER A 6 -4.73 -5.33 -4.18
N LEU A 7 -4.22 -4.13 -3.86
CA LEU A 7 -4.29 -3.61 -2.49
C LEU A 7 -5.75 -3.47 -2.02
N LEU A 8 -6.70 -3.28 -2.94
CA LEU A 8 -8.14 -3.32 -2.63
C LEU A 8 -8.58 -4.68 -2.06
N ASP A 9 -8.02 -5.79 -2.56
CA ASP A 9 -8.38 -7.14 -2.09
C ASP A 9 -7.90 -7.39 -0.65
N ILE A 10 -6.79 -6.75 -0.26
CA ILE A 10 -6.25 -6.81 1.10
C ILE A 10 -7.02 -5.86 2.04
N LEU A 11 -7.52 -4.75 1.53
CA LEU A 11 -8.24 -3.73 2.31
C LEU A 11 -9.74 -4.01 2.47
N GLY A 12 -10.25 -5.11 1.90
CA GLY A 12 -11.59 -5.62 2.20
C GLY A 12 -12.72 -4.61 1.94
N THR A 13 -12.62 -3.78 0.90
CA THR A 13 -13.67 -2.80 0.60
C THR A 13 -14.61 -3.37 -0.46
N GLU A 14 -15.66 -4.06 0.01
CA GLU A 14 -16.78 -4.39 -0.87
C GLU A 14 -17.34 -3.11 -1.50
N ALA A 15 -17.56 -3.18 -2.80
CA ALA A 15 -18.00 -2.07 -3.64
C ALA A 15 -19.42 -1.62 -3.27
N ASN A 16 -19.57 -0.83 -2.21
CA ASN A 16 -20.76 -0.02 -1.93
C ASN A 16 -20.50 0.94 -0.79
N TYR A 17 -19.98 2.13 -1.10
CA TYR A 17 -19.89 3.16 -0.07
C TYR A 17 -19.96 4.56 -0.69
N VAL A 18 -21.12 5.21 -0.52
CA VAL A 18 -21.17 6.67 -0.42
C VAL A 18 -20.58 6.98 0.97
N LEU A 19 -19.25 6.98 1.08
CA LEU A 19 -18.55 7.32 2.33
C LEU A 19 -18.64 8.83 2.55
N ASP A 20 -19.19 9.21 3.70
CA ASP A 20 -19.16 10.60 4.17
C ASP A 20 -17.69 11.07 4.30
N GLU A 21 -17.39 12.33 3.99
CA GLU A 21 -16.00 12.83 3.93
C GLU A 21 -15.28 12.67 5.28
N VAL A 22 -16.03 12.72 6.38
CA VAL A 22 -15.51 12.54 7.74
C VAL A 22 -15.06 11.10 7.96
N GLU A 23 -15.88 10.12 7.55
CA GLU A 23 -15.58 8.70 7.72
C GLU A 23 -14.40 8.29 6.83
N LEU A 24 -14.34 8.81 5.60
CA LEU A 24 -13.21 8.63 4.71
C LEU A 24 -11.90 9.15 5.33
N LYS A 25 -11.92 10.35 5.94
CA LYS A 25 -10.74 10.92 6.60
C LYS A 25 -10.26 10.07 7.79
N VAL A 26 -11.19 9.52 8.58
CA VAL A 26 -10.86 8.63 9.70
C VAL A 26 -10.24 7.33 9.21
N GLN A 27 -10.82 6.69 8.19
CA GLN A 27 -10.29 5.45 7.62
C GLN A 27 -8.90 5.65 6.98
N VAL A 28 -8.71 6.75 6.25
CA VAL A 28 -7.42 7.12 5.66
C VAL A 28 -6.38 7.39 6.76
N GLY A 29 -6.76 8.08 7.84
CA GLY A 29 -5.88 8.29 9.00
C GLY A 29 -5.40 6.99 9.63
N LYS A 30 -6.31 6.05 9.87
CA LYS A 30 -5.99 4.71 10.40
C LYS A 30 -5.06 3.92 9.46
N LEU A 31 -5.29 3.99 8.14
CA LEU A 31 -4.41 3.37 7.15
C LEU A 31 -2.97 3.90 7.28
N TYR A 32 -2.79 5.22 7.34
CA TYR A 32 -1.46 5.81 7.50
C TYR A 32 -0.79 5.43 8.82
N GLU A 33 -1.55 5.35 9.91
CA GLU A 33 -1.05 4.90 11.21
C GLU A 33 -0.53 3.45 11.13
N GLN A 34 -1.33 2.53 10.57
CA GLN A 34 -0.94 1.13 10.42
C GLN A 34 0.27 0.98 9.48
N LEU A 35 0.30 1.71 8.36
CA LEU A 35 1.47 1.74 7.47
C LEU A 35 2.73 2.21 8.20
N ASN A 36 2.63 3.23 9.06
CA ASN A 36 3.74 3.75 9.84
C ASN A 36 4.20 2.79 10.94
N LYS A 37 3.29 2.02 11.53
CA LYS A 37 3.55 1.06 12.60
C LYS A 37 4.17 -0.23 12.07
N ILE A 38 3.69 -0.74 10.93
CA ILE A 38 4.04 -2.07 10.41
C ILE A 38 5.24 -2.02 9.45
N LEU A 39 5.34 -0.97 8.63
CA LEU A 39 6.35 -0.89 7.57
C LEU A 39 7.57 -0.08 7.98
N THR A 40 8.74 -0.53 7.53
CA THR A 40 9.96 0.29 7.59
C THR A 40 9.83 1.53 6.69
N PRO A 41 10.60 2.61 6.93
CA PRO A 41 10.53 3.81 6.09
C PRO A 41 10.68 3.53 4.59
N ARG A 42 11.53 2.58 4.21
CA ARG A 42 11.76 2.20 2.80
C ARG A 42 10.61 1.39 2.22
N GLU A 43 10.05 0.45 2.99
CA GLU A 43 8.86 -0.31 2.59
C GLU A 43 7.66 0.64 2.41
N ARG A 44 7.46 1.54 3.37
CA ARG A 44 6.41 2.56 3.33
C ARG A 44 6.54 3.48 2.13
N GLU A 45 7.73 4.01 1.85
CA GLU A 45 7.99 4.86 0.69
C GLU A 45 7.58 4.15 -0.63
N ILE A 46 7.98 2.89 -0.79
CA ILE A 46 7.65 2.10 -1.99
C ILE A 46 6.14 1.84 -2.08
N VAL A 47 5.48 1.47 -0.98
CA VAL A 47 4.03 1.24 -0.95
C VAL A 47 3.27 2.53 -1.24
N GLN A 48 3.65 3.66 -0.63
CA GLN A 48 3.01 4.94 -0.85
C GLN A 48 3.11 5.40 -2.31
N LEU A 49 4.29 5.26 -2.93
CA LEU A 49 4.48 5.57 -4.34
C LEU A 49 3.71 4.59 -5.24
N ARG A 50 3.71 3.29 -4.91
CA ARG A 50 3.06 2.26 -5.73
C ARG A 50 1.55 2.43 -5.80
N TYR A 51 0.93 2.79 -4.68
CA TYR A 51 -0.54 2.88 -4.55
C TYR A 51 -1.07 4.30 -4.54
N GLY A 52 -0.22 5.30 -4.79
CA GLY A 52 -0.65 6.69 -4.93
C GLY A 52 -1.09 7.33 -3.62
N LEU A 53 -0.56 6.87 -2.50
CA LEU A 53 -0.74 7.49 -1.17
C LEU A 53 0.16 8.73 -1.01
N THR A 54 0.42 9.42 -2.12
CA THR A 54 1.20 10.65 -2.20
C THR A 54 0.50 11.61 -3.15
N PRO A 55 0.75 12.93 -3.05
CA PRO A 55 0.17 13.91 -3.96
C PRO A 55 0.52 13.69 -5.44
N TYR A 56 1.52 12.84 -5.73
CA TYR A 56 2.05 12.60 -7.07
C TYR A 56 1.41 11.41 -7.79
N GLY A 57 0.32 10.85 -7.25
CA GLY A 57 -0.38 9.71 -7.81
C GLY A 57 0.40 8.40 -7.70
N TYR A 58 -0.16 7.32 -8.26
CA TYR A 58 0.46 6.00 -8.29
C TYR A 58 1.65 5.95 -9.25
N LYS A 59 2.59 5.05 -8.99
CA LYS A 59 3.78 4.81 -9.83
C LYS A 59 3.96 3.32 -10.09
N THR A 60 4.49 2.99 -11.25
CA THR A 60 4.93 1.64 -11.60
C THR A 60 6.20 1.27 -10.86
N GLN A 61 6.46 -0.03 -10.71
CA GLN A 61 7.73 -0.51 -10.13
C GLN A 61 8.96 0.01 -10.89
N ARG A 62 8.84 0.24 -12.20
CA ARG A 62 9.91 0.80 -13.04
C ARG A 62 10.19 2.27 -12.72
N GLU A 63 9.15 3.08 -12.59
CA GLU A 63 9.30 4.49 -12.21
C GLU A 63 9.83 4.64 -10.78
N ILE A 64 9.38 3.79 -9.85
CA ILE A 64 9.92 3.75 -8.49
C ILE A 64 11.40 3.34 -8.51
N ALA A 65 11.75 2.32 -9.29
CA ALA A 65 13.13 1.87 -9.44
C ALA A 65 14.05 2.98 -9.95
N GLN A 66 13.62 3.72 -10.97
CA GLN A 66 14.34 4.88 -11.50
C GLN A 66 14.47 5.99 -10.45
N LYS A 67 13.38 6.31 -9.73
CA LYS A 67 13.37 7.34 -8.70
C LYS A 67 14.30 7.03 -7.53
N LEU A 68 14.40 5.75 -7.16
CA LEU A 68 15.13 5.29 -5.98
C LEU A 68 16.53 4.75 -6.29
N ASP A 69 16.96 4.84 -7.55
CA ASP A 69 18.21 4.31 -8.10
C ASP A 69 18.48 2.84 -7.69
N ILE A 70 17.48 1.99 -7.90
CA ILE A 70 17.56 0.55 -7.60
C ILE A 70 16.93 -0.27 -8.71
N SER A 71 17.18 -1.59 -8.73
CA SER A 71 16.55 -2.45 -9.73
C SER A 71 15.03 -2.59 -9.51
N ARG A 72 14.28 -2.69 -10.60
CA ARG A 72 12.84 -3.02 -10.58
C ARG A 72 12.56 -4.32 -9.83
N SER A 73 13.44 -5.31 -9.94
CA SER A 73 13.34 -6.55 -9.18
C SER A 73 13.50 -6.33 -7.67
N TYR A 74 14.33 -5.38 -7.24
CA TYR A 74 14.43 -5.03 -5.82
C TYR A 74 13.16 -4.36 -5.30
N VAL A 75 12.58 -3.42 -6.05
CA VAL A 75 11.28 -2.82 -5.74
C VAL A 75 10.20 -3.89 -5.56
N SER A 76 10.11 -4.83 -6.52
CA SER A 76 9.16 -5.95 -6.46
C SER A 76 9.31 -6.81 -5.20
N ARG A 77 10.55 -7.11 -4.78
CA ARG A 77 10.80 -7.86 -3.54
C ARG A 77 10.36 -7.09 -2.30
N ILE A 78 10.63 -5.79 -2.25
CA ILE A 78 10.22 -4.94 -1.12
C ILE A 78 8.69 -4.83 -1.06
N GLU A 79 8.03 -4.58 -2.19
CA GLU A 79 6.56 -4.52 -2.30
C GLU A 79 5.92 -5.80 -1.78
N LYS A 80 6.35 -6.97 -2.29
CA LYS A 80 5.83 -8.27 -1.81
C LYS A 80 6.03 -8.48 -0.32
N LYS A 81 7.19 -8.08 0.22
CA LYS A 81 7.49 -8.20 1.64
C LYS A 81 6.60 -7.28 2.48
N ALA A 82 6.39 -6.04 2.03
CA ALA A 82 5.55 -5.07 2.69
C ALA A 82 4.08 -5.52 2.73
N LEU A 83 3.54 -5.97 1.59
CA LEU A 83 2.16 -6.47 1.52
C LEU A 83 1.94 -7.68 2.43
N LYS A 84 2.88 -8.63 2.45
CA LYS A 84 2.79 -9.80 3.34
C LYS A 84 2.82 -9.43 4.83
N LYS A 85 3.54 -8.36 5.21
CA LYS A 85 3.52 -7.84 6.59
C LYS A 85 2.17 -7.22 6.91
N LEU A 86 1.64 -6.39 6.01
CA LEU A 86 0.34 -5.76 6.18
C LEU A 86 -0.77 -6.79 6.30
N GLU A 87 -0.80 -7.78 5.41
CA GLU A 87 -1.76 -8.89 5.44
C GLU A 87 -1.72 -9.61 6.80
N LYS A 88 -0.53 -9.95 7.31
CA LYS A 88 -0.41 -10.65 8.58
C LYS A 88 -0.92 -9.84 9.78
N GLU A 89 -0.57 -8.57 9.86
CA GLU A 89 -0.90 -7.72 11.00
C GLU A 89 -2.35 -7.22 10.95
N LEU A 90 -2.89 -6.95 9.75
CA LEU A 90 -4.28 -6.50 9.58
C LEU A 90 -5.30 -7.64 9.71
N VAL A 91 -4.96 -8.86 9.29
CA VAL A 91 -5.82 -10.04 9.48
C VAL A 91 -5.84 -10.48 10.95
N GLN A 92 -4.86 -10.08 11.77
CA GLN A 92 -4.86 -10.34 13.21
C GLN A 92 -5.74 -9.38 14.04
N GLU A 93 -6.23 -8.27 13.46
CA GLU A 93 -7.14 -7.33 14.13
C GLU A 93 -8.65 -7.67 13.91
N SER A 94 -8.97 -8.87 13.40
CA SER A 94 -10.35 -9.38 13.23
C SER A 94 -10.80 -10.36 14.33
#